data_AF-A0A210QXF6-F1
#
_entry.id   AF-A0A210QXF6-F1
#
_cell.length_a   1.000
_cell.length_b   1.000
_cell.length_c   1.000
_cell.angle_alpha   90.00
_cell.angle_beta   90.00
_cell.angle_gamma   90.00
#
_symmetry.space_group_name_H-M   'P 1'
#
loop_
_entity.id
_entity.type
_entity.pdbx_description
1 polymer ?
#
loop_
_entity_poly.entity_id
_entity_poly.type
_entity_poly.pdbx_seq_one_letter_code
_entity_poly.pdbx_strand_id
1 'polypeptide(L)'
;MKNATRSLNSKVHSLGDILEASMKFEARAKRLNEREAEKMERIQRSIVRNQRVSDNLRSRVMARTEASLKNISGFQKVLSKDYTVKKFKTMEKGFNQRYRLRPVSPRTARQLKLETRAYYSGLDRRWFQPEIERKMRQQDPTKVQKILQKVLKEDCEGRNQLLDRYLSEDAFQQEVYNRLNNKADIKIARFHYTSNNKN
;
A
#
# COMPACT_ATOMS: atom_id res chain seq x y z
N MET A 1 18.46 85.25 34.77
CA MET A 1 19.19 84.04 34.31
C MET A 1 19.04 82.81 35.24
N LYS A 2 18.96 82.95 36.58
CA LYS A 2 18.86 81.80 37.52
C LYS A 2 17.56 80.95 37.41
N ASN A 3 16.47 81.50 36.91
CA ASN A 3 15.19 80.76 36.77
C ASN A 3 15.16 79.85 35.53
N ALA A 4 15.88 80.20 34.46
CA ALA A 4 15.94 79.39 33.25
C ALA A 4 16.76 78.11 33.47
N THR A 5 17.86 78.18 34.23
CA THR A 5 18.70 77.02 34.55
C THR A 5 18.01 76.04 35.50
N ARG A 6 17.21 76.51 36.48
CA ARG A 6 16.38 75.64 37.34
C ARG A 6 15.28 74.91 36.56
N SER A 7 14.61 75.59 35.61
CA SER A 7 13.57 75.00 34.75
C SER A 7 14.13 73.97 33.76
N LEU A 8 15.35 74.20 33.24
CA LEU A 8 16.04 73.24 32.39
C LEU A 8 16.47 72.00 33.19
N ASN A 9 17.01 72.16 34.39
CA ASN A 9 17.43 71.02 35.22
C ASN A 9 16.25 70.15 35.67
N SER A 10 15.09 70.73 36.00
CA SER A 10 13.90 69.94 36.34
C SER A 10 13.32 69.19 35.14
N LYS A 11 13.36 69.78 33.94
CA LYS A 11 12.96 69.11 32.69
C LYS A 11 13.91 67.98 32.31
N VAL A 12 15.22 68.17 32.49
CA VAL A 12 16.24 67.14 32.24
C VAL A 12 16.05 65.95 33.20
N HIS A 13 15.74 66.20 34.48
CA HIS A 13 15.40 65.12 35.41
C HIS A 13 14.10 64.38 35.01
N SER A 14 13.03 65.09 34.64
CA SER A 14 11.80 64.43 34.19
C SER A 14 11.96 63.60 32.91
N LEU A 15 12.83 64.04 31.99
CA LEU A 15 13.14 63.28 30.77
C LEU A 15 13.96 62.03 31.08
N GLY A 16 14.88 62.11 32.05
CA GLY A 16 15.62 60.97 32.58
C GLY A 16 14.70 59.90 33.17
N ASP A 17 13.72 60.31 33.98
CA ASP A 17 12.75 59.40 34.60
C ASP A 17 11.84 58.72 33.55
N ILE A 18 11.43 59.45 32.51
CA ILE A 18 10.63 58.91 31.40
C ILE A 18 11.45 57.89 30.58
N LEU A 19 12.71 58.20 30.28
CA LEU A 19 13.62 57.28 29.59
C LEU A 19 13.85 56.00 30.40
N GLU A 20 14.06 56.11 31.72
CA GLU A 20 14.24 54.96 32.59
C GLU A 20 12.96 54.09 32.67
N ALA A 21 11.79 54.72 32.76
CA ALA A 21 10.50 54.02 32.72
C ALA A 21 10.29 53.29 31.38
N SER A 22 10.64 53.92 30.26
CA SER A 22 10.57 53.33 28.92
C SER A 22 11.49 52.11 28.80
N MET A 23 12.75 52.22 29.22
CA MET A 23 13.68 51.08 29.22
C MET A 23 13.20 49.93 30.11
N LYS A 24 12.64 50.23 31.29
CA LYS A 24 12.04 49.21 32.17
C LYS A 24 10.80 48.57 31.55
N PHE A 25 10.04 49.28 30.74
CA PHE A 25 8.90 48.74 30.01
C PHE A 25 9.37 47.83 28.88
N GLU A 26 10.32 48.26 28.06
CA GLU A 26 10.91 47.44 26.99
C GLU A 26 11.55 46.16 27.54
N ALA A 27 12.29 46.23 28.64
CA ALA A 27 12.88 45.06 29.28
C ALA A 27 11.80 44.07 29.78
N ARG A 28 10.67 44.58 30.28
CA ARG A 28 9.53 43.75 30.68
C ARG A 28 8.83 43.12 29.47
N ALA A 29 8.64 43.88 28.40
CA ALA A 29 8.06 43.39 27.15
C ALA A 29 8.93 42.29 26.52
N LYS A 30 10.26 42.47 26.47
CA LYS A 30 11.20 41.45 25.98
C LYS A 30 11.11 40.16 26.79
N ARG A 31 11.14 40.25 28.13
CA ARG A 31 11.00 39.07 29.01
C ARG A 31 9.66 38.36 28.84
N LEU A 32 8.58 39.10 28.58
CA LEU A 32 7.27 38.52 28.33
C LEU A 32 7.26 37.76 27.00
N ASN A 33 7.78 38.38 25.95
CA ASN A 33 7.91 37.76 24.62
C ASN A 33 8.77 36.49 24.66
N GLU A 34 9.88 36.50 25.39
CA GLU A 34 10.73 35.31 25.60
C GLU A 34 9.96 34.17 26.27
N ARG A 35 9.22 34.48 27.35
CA ARG A 35 8.39 33.48 28.05
C ARG A 35 7.26 32.94 27.18
N GLU A 36 6.65 33.78 26.35
CA GLU A 36 5.62 33.34 25.41
C GLU A 36 6.21 32.48 24.30
N ALA A 37 7.39 32.82 23.77
CA ALA A 37 8.10 32.02 22.79
C ALA A 37 8.45 30.62 23.35
N GLU A 38 8.94 30.54 24.59
CA GLU A 38 9.20 29.25 25.26
C GLU A 38 7.92 28.41 25.42
N LYS A 39 6.80 29.03 25.79
CA LYS A 39 5.51 28.34 25.90
C LYS A 39 5.05 27.82 24.55
N MET A 40 5.13 28.64 23.51
CA MET A 40 4.77 28.26 22.14
C MET A 40 5.62 27.11 21.63
N GLU A 41 6.91 27.10 21.92
CA GLU A 41 7.82 26.01 21.55
C GLU A 41 7.44 24.70 22.26
N ARG A 42 7.07 24.75 23.54
CA ARG A 42 6.59 23.57 24.29
C ARG A 42 5.28 23.02 23.72
N ILE A 43 4.34 23.92 23.41
CA ILE A 43 3.06 23.55 22.77
C ILE A 43 3.32 22.90 21.42
N GLN A 44 4.17 23.50 20.59
CA GLN A 44 4.52 22.98 19.28
C GLN A 44 5.16 21.59 19.38
N ARG A 45 6.09 21.38 20.32
CA ARG A 45 6.66 20.05 20.60
C ARG A 45 5.60 19.02 20.97
N SER A 46 4.60 19.41 21.78
CA SER A 46 3.48 18.54 22.14
C SER A 46 2.59 18.22 20.94
N ILE A 47 2.26 19.21 20.11
CA ILE A 47 1.45 19.03 18.90
C ILE A 47 2.14 18.06 17.94
N VAL A 48 3.43 18.26 17.66
CA VAL A 48 4.20 17.38 16.77
C VAL A 48 4.23 15.95 17.29
N ARG A 49 4.40 15.76 18.60
CA ARG A 49 4.37 14.41 19.21
C ARG A 49 3.00 13.75 19.04
N ASN A 50 1.91 14.48 19.31
CA ASN A 50 0.55 13.97 19.15
C ASN A 50 0.23 13.66 17.69
N GLN A 51 0.67 14.50 16.76
CA GLN A 51 0.50 14.29 15.32
C GLN A 51 1.19 12.99 14.88
N ARG A 52 2.44 12.76 15.30
CA ARG A 52 3.15 11.50 14.99
C ARG A 52 2.42 10.26 15.51
N VAL A 53 1.87 10.32 16.73
CA VAL A 53 1.08 9.21 17.29
C VAL A 53 -0.19 8.99 16.47
N SER A 54 -0.91 10.06 16.14
CA SER A 54 -2.12 10.01 15.32
C SER A 54 -1.83 9.44 13.93
N ASP A 55 -0.76 9.87 13.27
CA ASP A 55 -0.36 9.40 11.94
C ASP A 55 -0.01 7.91 11.96
N ASN A 56 0.69 7.44 13.00
CA ASN A 56 1.00 6.03 13.19
C ASN A 56 -0.26 5.18 13.43
N LEU A 57 -1.24 5.71 14.18
CA LEU A 57 -2.51 5.02 14.37
C LEU A 57 -3.31 4.97 13.07
N ARG A 58 -3.40 6.11 12.36
CA ARG A 58 -4.09 6.22 11.08
C ARG A 58 -3.49 5.28 10.05
N SER A 59 -2.16 5.22 9.91
CA SER A 59 -1.51 4.33 8.96
C SER A 59 -1.78 2.85 9.25
N ARG A 60 -1.78 2.45 10.54
CA ARG A 60 -2.15 1.09 10.94
C ARG A 60 -3.61 0.76 10.64
N VAL A 61 -4.52 1.69 10.88
CA VAL A 61 -5.95 1.52 10.56
C VAL A 61 -6.13 1.38 9.06
N MET A 62 -5.53 2.28 8.26
CA MET A 62 -5.57 2.22 6.80
C MET A 62 -5.01 0.90 6.26
N ALA A 63 -3.86 0.44 6.76
CA ALA A 63 -3.29 -0.84 6.34
C ALA A 63 -4.24 -2.02 6.62
N ARG A 64 -4.92 -2.02 7.78
CA ARG A 64 -5.90 -3.05 8.14
C ARG A 64 -7.15 -2.99 7.28
N THR A 65 -7.68 -1.79 7.01
CA THR A 65 -8.88 -1.63 6.18
C THR A 65 -8.58 -2.01 4.73
N GLU A 66 -7.46 -1.58 4.16
CA GLU A 66 -7.01 -1.99 2.83
C GLU A 66 -6.85 -3.50 2.71
N ALA A 67 -6.20 -4.15 3.69
CA ALA A 67 -6.07 -5.60 3.71
C ALA A 67 -7.44 -6.30 3.77
N SER A 68 -8.36 -5.78 4.58
CA SER A 68 -9.73 -6.31 4.67
C SER A 68 -10.50 -6.17 3.35
N LEU A 69 -10.44 -4.98 2.72
CA LEU A 69 -11.08 -4.70 1.44
C LEU A 69 -10.51 -5.58 0.32
N LYS A 70 -9.18 -5.76 0.27
CA LYS A 70 -8.53 -6.67 -0.68
C LYS A 70 -9.02 -8.11 -0.49
N ASN A 71 -9.14 -8.58 0.75
CA ASN A 71 -9.65 -9.92 1.05
C ASN A 71 -11.13 -10.09 0.66
N ILE A 72 -11.98 -9.10 0.94
CA ILE A 72 -13.41 -9.12 0.56
C ILE A 72 -13.56 -9.12 -0.97
N SER A 73 -12.83 -8.23 -1.66
CA SER A 73 -12.82 -8.19 -3.12
C SER A 73 -12.31 -9.50 -3.72
N GLY A 74 -11.23 -10.05 -3.17
CA GLY A 74 -10.69 -11.36 -3.58
C GLY A 74 -11.70 -12.49 -3.39
N PHE A 75 -12.41 -12.50 -2.26
CA PHE A 75 -13.47 -13.48 -1.99
C PHE A 75 -14.61 -13.38 -3.00
N GLN A 76 -15.13 -12.17 -3.26
CA GLN A 76 -16.17 -11.93 -4.26
C GLN A 76 -15.73 -12.38 -5.66
N LYS A 77 -14.48 -12.09 -6.05
CA LYS A 77 -13.90 -12.53 -7.33
C LYS A 77 -13.82 -14.05 -7.45
N VAL A 78 -13.43 -14.74 -6.37
CA VAL A 78 -13.35 -16.22 -6.33
C VAL A 78 -14.75 -16.84 -6.48
N LEU A 79 -15.73 -16.34 -5.72
CA LEU A 79 -17.10 -16.85 -5.77
C LEU A 79 -17.77 -16.63 -7.13
N SER A 80 -17.70 -15.41 -7.66
CA SER A 80 -18.36 -15.04 -8.92
C SER A 80 -17.78 -15.75 -10.15
N LYS A 81 -16.47 -15.97 -10.20
CA LYS A 81 -15.82 -16.59 -11.38
C LYS A 81 -15.72 -18.10 -11.28
N ASP A 82 -15.17 -18.61 -10.19
CA ASP A 82 -14.68 -19.99 -10.13
C ASP A 82 -15.57 -20.91 -9.30
N TYR A 83 -16.31 -20.38 -8.33
CA TYR A 83 -17.09 -21.17 -7.35
C TYR A 83 -18.56 -20.75 -7.27
N THR A 84 -19.19 -20.48 -8.42
CA THR A 84 -20.65 -20.39 -8.47
C THR A 84 -21.24 -21.80 -8.37
N VAL A 85 -22.36 -21.96 -7.66
CA VAL A 85 -23.01 -23.27 -7.43
C VAL A 85 -23.28 -23.99 -8.76
N LYS A 86 -23.62 -23.26 -9.82
CA LYS A 86 -23.83 -23.79 -11.18
C LYS A 86 -22.58 -24.44 -11.79
N LYS A 87 -21.38 -24.11 -11.31
CA LYS A 87 -20.08 -24.62 -11.80
C LYS A 87 -19.50 -25.71 -10.89
N PHE A 88 -20.23 -26.15 -9.87
CA PHE A 88 -19.75 -27.18 -8.95
C PHE A 88 -19.73 -28.53 -9.64
N LYS A 89 -18.53 -29.07 -9.86
CA LYS A 89 -18.33 -30.39 -10.47
C LYS A 89 -18.87 -31.51 -9.58
N THR A 90 -18.93 -31.26 -8.28
CA THR A 90 -19.56 -32.14 -7.28
C THR A 90 -21.07 -32.28 -7.47
N MET A 91 -21.74 -31.30 -8.09
CA MET A 91 -23.19 -31.36 -8.36
C MET A 91 -23.51 -32.12 -9.64
N GLU A 92 -22.65 -32.07 -10.66
CA GLU A 92 -22.86 -32.73 -11.96
C GLU A 92 -22.93 -34.27 -11.87
N LYS A 93 -22.18 -34.87 -10.93
CA LYS A 93 -22.02 -36.34 -10.84
C LYS A 93 -22.88 -37.00 -9.75
N GLY A 94 -23.77 -36.24 -9.13
CA GLY A 94 -24.35 -36.60 -7.84
C GLY A 94 -23.27 -36.55 -6.76
N PHE A 95 -23.60 -35.99 -5.59
CA PHE A 95 -22.61 -35.71 -4.55
C PHE A 95 -22.12 -37.00 -3.87
N ASN A 96 -21.22 -37.72 -4.53
CA ASN A 96 -20.77 -39.04 -4.11
C ASN A 96 -19.36 -38.96 -3.54
N GLN A 97 -19.21 -39.36 -2.27
CA GLN A 97 -17.94 -39.31 -1.52
C GLN A 97 -16.80 -40.05 -2.24
N ARG A 98 -17.13 -41.07 -3.04
CA ARG A 98 -16.19 -41.83 -3.89
C ARG A 98 -15.51 -40.98 -4.97
N TYR A 99 -16.12 -39.90 -5.45
CA TYR A 99 -15.50 -39.01 -6.44
C TYR A 99 -14.45 -38.05 -5.84
N ARG A 100 -14.40 -37.87 -4.51
CA ARG A 100 -13.29 -37.18 -3.85
C ARG A 100 -11.95 -37.94 -4.03
N LEU A 101 -12.01 -39.25 -4.29
CA LEU A 101 -10.84 -40.14 -4.30
C LEU A 101 -10.14 -40.26 -5.66
N ARG A 102 -10.63 -39.62 -6.74
CA ARG A 102 -9.94 -39.59 -8.04
C ARG A 102 -9.53 -38.18 -8.48
N PRO A 103 -8.66 -37.46 -7.73
CA PRO A 103 -8.13 -36.20 -8.20
C PRO A 103 -7.13 -36.41 -9.35
N VAL A 104 -7.53 -36.07 -10.58
CA VAL A 104 -6.68 -36.15 -11.78
C VAL A 104 -5.59 -35.05 -11.80
N SER A 105 -5.81 -33.94 -11.07
CA SER A 105 -4.81 -32.87 -10.93
C SER A 105 -4.89 -32.19 -9.56
N PRO A 106 -3.77 -31.58 -9.06
CA PRO A 106 -3.78 -30.81 -7.82
C PRO A 106 -4.80 -29.66 -7.83
N ARG A 107 -5.09 -29.07 -9.00
CA ARG A 107 -6.10 -28.02 -9.17
C ARG A 107 -7.51 -28.58 -8.92
N THR A 108 -7.82 -29.72 -9.52
CA THR A 108 -9.11 -30.38 -9.37
C THR A 108 -9.34 -30.84 -7.94
N ALA A 109 -8.31 -31.38 -7.27
CA ALA A 109 -8.38 -31.79 -5.87
C ALA A 109 -8.77 -30.62 -4.94
N ARG A 110 -8.13 -29.46 -5.13
CA ARG A 110 -8.45 -28.25 -4.35
C ARG A 110 -9.87 -27.77 -4.59
N GLN A 111 -10.28 -27.71 -5.85
CA GLN A 111 -11.63 -27.31 -6.23
C GLN A 111 -12.66 -28.22 -5.56
N LEU A 112 -12.52 -29.54 -5.70
CA LEU A 112 -13.42 -30.51 -5.07
C LEU A 112 -13.46 -30.35 -3.55
N LYS A 113 -12.32 -30.15 -2.88
CA LYS A 113 -12.26 -29.92 -1.42
C LYS A 113 -13.03 -28.68 -0.99
N LEU A 114 -13.00 -27.62 -1.79
CA LEU A 114 -13.75 -26.39 -1.51
C LEU A 114 -15.23 -26.55 -1.79
N GLU A 115 -15.61 -27.17 -2.91
CA GLU A 115 -17.01 -27.45 -3.26
C GLU A 115 -17.68 -28.36 -2.22
N THR A 116 -17.10 -29.55 -2.00
CA THR A 116 -16.67 -29.97 -0.66
C THR A 116 -17.36 -29.35 0.55
N ARG A 117 -16.63 -28.40 1.11
CA ARG A 117 -16.97 -27.66 2.32
C ARG A 117 -18.13 -26.70 2.09
N ALA A 118 -18.20 -26.08 0.92
CA ALA A 118 -19.27 -25.17 0.56
C ALA A 118 -20.64 -25.84 0.63
N TYR A 119 -20.74 -27.10 0.19
CA TYR A 119 -21.97 -27.86 0.25
C TYR A 119 -22.39 -28.20 1.68
N TYR A 120 -21.47 -28.69 2.52
CA TYR A 120 -21.80 -29.15 3.88
C TYR A 120 -21.92 -28.02 4.92
N SER A 121 -21.14 -26.95 4.77
CA SER A 121 -21.01 -25.89 5.77
C SER A 121 -21.36 -24.49 5.26
N GLY A 122 -21.80 -24.38 4.01
CA GLY A 122 -22.07 -23.10 3.37
C GLY A 122 -20.82 -22.34 2.89
N LEU A 123 -21.05 -21.17 2.31
CA LEU A 123 -20.01 -20.31 1.72
C LEU A 123 -19.36 -19.40 2.79
N ASP A 124 -18.49 -19.96 3.62
CA ASP A 124 -17.67 -19.16 4.55
C ASP A 124 -16.32 -18.76 3.93
N ARG A 125 -15.99 -17.46 4.03
CA ARG A 125 -14.72 -16.86 3.61
C ARG A 125 -13.51 -17.61 4.14
N ARG A 126 -13.56 -18.13 5.37
CA ARG A 126 -12.43 -18.84 6.01
C ARG A 126 -11.98 -20.05 5.18
N TRP A 127 -12.91 -20.75 4.53
CA TRP A 127 -12.59 -21.90 3.70
C TRP A 127 -11.89 -21.52 2.39
N PHE A 128 -12.26 -20.36 1.83
CA PHE A 128 -11.72 -19.86 0.56
C PHE A 128 -10.43 -19.07 0.72
N GLN A 129 -9.99 -18.77 1.95
CA GLN A 129 -8.77 -18.01 2.21
C GLN A 129 -7.55 -18.49 1.40
N PRO A 130 -7.25 -19.80 1.28
CA PRO A 130 -6.12 -20.28 0.48
C PRO A 130 -6.27 -19.97 -1.02
N GLU A 131 -7.50 -19.98 -1.54
CA GLU A 131 -7.76 -19.72 -2.95
C GLU A 131 -7.80 -18.22 -3.24
N ILE A 132 -8.26 -17.40 -2.29
CA ILE A 132 -8.14 -15.94 -2.32
C ILE A 132 -6.67 -15.56 -2.38
N GLU A 133 -5.86 -16.02 -1.44
CA GLU A 133 -4.41 -15.73 -1.41
C GLU A 133 -3.72 -16.20 -2.68
N ARG A 134 -4.09 -17.38 -3.19
CA ARG A 134 -3.51 -17.89 -4.44
C ARG A 134 -3.87 -17.01 -5.64
N LYS A 135 -5.10 -16.50 -5.72
CA LYS A 135 -5.53 -15.57 -6.77
C LYS A 135 -4.85 -14.21 -6.65
N MET A 136 -4.73 -13.69 -5.43
CA MET A 136 -3.95 -12.48 -5.16
C MET A 136 -2.49 -12.67 -5.62
N ARG A 137 -1.85 -13.77 -5.20
CA ARG A 137 -0.49 -14.12 -5.64
C ARG A 137 -0.33 -14.30 -7.14
N GLN A 138 -1.39 -14.70 -7.85
CA GLN A 138 -1.37 -14.81 -9.32
C GLN A 138 -1.49 -13.44 -10.02
N GLN A 139 -2.02 -12.44 -9.33
CA GLN A 139 -2.12 -11.05 -9.80
C GLN A 139 -0.88 -10.23 -9.43
N ASP A 140 -0.04 -10.73 -8.50
CA ASP A 140 1.20 -10.06 -8.11
C ASP A 140 2.13 -9.87 -9.33
N PRO A 141 2.50 -8.62 -9.67
CA PRO A 141 3.26 -8.33 -10.90
C PRO A 141 4.64 -8.99 -10.88
N THR A 142 5.29 -9.06 -9.72
CA THR A 142 6.60 -9.71 -9.56
C THR A 142 6.56 -11.20 -9.86
N LYS A 143 5.47 -11.89 -9.49
CA LYS A 143 5.31 -13.31 -9.79
C LYS A 143 5.02 -13.52 -11.26
N VAL A 144 4.19 -12.67 -11.85
CA VAL A 144 3.90 -12.68 -13.30
C VAL A 144 5.20 -12.48 -14.09
N GLN A 145 6.02 -11.51 -13.70
CA GLN A 145 7.34 -11.25 -14.31
C GLN A 145 8.26 -12.47 -14.24
N LYS A 146 8.35 -13.13 -13.07
CA LYS A 146 9.18 -14.35 -12.92
C LYS A 146 8.69 -15.51 -13.79
N ILE A 147 7.38 -15.70 -13.89
CA ILE A 147 6.79 -16.74 -14.76
C ILE A 147 7.10 -16.40 -16.22
N LEU A 148 6.94 -15.14 -16.61
CA LEU A 148 7.23 -14.66 -17.94
C LEU A 148 8.71 -14.83 -18.31
N GLN A 149 9.62 -14.47 -17.42
CA GLN A 149 11.06 -14.72 -17.56
C GLN A 149 11.36 -16.20 -17.78
N LYS A 150 10.73 -17.07 -16.99
CA LYS A 150 10.92 -18.52 -17.14
C LYS A 150 10.44 -19.01 -18.51
N VAL A 151 9.26 -18.60 -18.95
CA VAL A 151 8.71 -18.98 -20.26
C VAL A 151 9.59 -18.46 -21.40
N LEU A 152 10.08 -17.22 -21.31
CA LEU A 152 10.99 -16.66 -22.30
C LEU A 152 12.32 -17.41 -22.37
N LYS A 153 12.87 -17.80 -21.21
CA LYS A 153 14.09 -18.64 -21.15
C LYS A 153 13.87 -19.97 -21.85
N GLU A 154 12.80 -20.68 -21.51
CA GLU A 154 12.45 -21.97 -22.13
C GLU A 154 12.26 -21.84 -23.66
N ASP A 155 11.58 -20.78 -24.11
CA ASP A 155 11.37 -20.53 -25.55
C ASP A 155 12.68 -20.21 -26.30
N CYS A 156 13.59 -19.44 -25.69
CA CYS A 156 14.89 -19.14 -26.30
C CYS A 156 15.83 -20.35 -26.34
N GLU A 157 15.87 -21.14 -25.26
CA GLU A 157 16.62 -22.39 -25.19
C GLU A 157 16.14 -23.34 -26.30
N GLY A 158 14.82 -23.45 -26.51
CA GLY A 158 14.25 -24.23 -27.61
C GLY A 158 14.56 -23.72 -29.02
N ARG A 159 14.96 -22.45 -29.17
CA ARG A 159 15.35 -21.82 -30.44
C ARG A 159 16.87 -21.70 -30.62
N ASN A 160 17.68 -22.28 -29.72
CA ASN A 160 19.14 -22.14 -29.68
C ASN A 160 19.63 -20.68 -29.67
N GLN A 161 18.87 -19.77 -29.07
CA GLN A 161 19.29 -18.38 -28.88
C GLN A 161 20.01 -18.26 -27.53
N LEU A 162 21.25 -17.78 -27.55
CA LEU A 162 22.05 -17.51 -26.35
C LEU A 162 21.45 -16.33 -25.59
N LEU A 163 20.61 -16.63 -24.60
CA LEU A 163 20.27 -15.68 -23.56
C LEU A 163 21.42 -15.59 -22.57
N ASP A 164 21.74 -14.37 -22.16
CA ASP A 164 22.67 -14.15 -21.07
C ASP A 164 22.18 -14.91 -19.82
N ARG A 165 23.08 -15.62 -19.14
CA ARG A 165 22.74 -16.57 -18.05
C ARG A 165 21.91 -15.90 -16.95
N TYR A 166 22.15 -14.61 -16.78
CA TYR A 166 21.37 -13.68 -15.99
C TYR A 166 20.77 -12.68 -16.97
N LEU A 167 19.57 -12.95 -17.52
CA LEU A 167 18.80 -11.90 -18.18
C LEU A 167 18.76 -10.69 -17.25
N SER A 168 19.55 -9.66 -17.58
CA SER A 168 19.43 -8.38 -16.92
C SER A 168 18.01 -7.88 -17.12
N GLU A 169 17.49 -7.11 -16.17
CA GLU A 169 16.11 -6.64 -16.24
C GLU A 169 15.86 -5.88 -17.56
N ASP A 170 16.84 -5.13 -18.03
CA ASP A 170 16.81 -4.41 -19.31
C ASP A 170 16.78 -5.33 -20.54
N ALA A 171 17.61 -6.38 -20.56
CA ALA A 171 17.60 -7.36 -21.65
C ALA A 171 16.26 -8.11 -21.72
N PHE A 172 15.67 -8.42 -20.57
CA PHE A 172 14.34 -9.03 -20.50
C PHE A 172 13.25 -8.11 -21.05
N GLN A 173 13.26 -6.82 -20.69
CA GLN A 173 12.27 -5.85 -21.19
C GLN A 173 12.40 -5.64 -22.70
N GLN A 174 13.61 -5.56 -23.23
CA GLN A 174 13.85 -5.47 -24.68
C GLN A 174 13.35 -6.71 -25.42
N GLU A 175 13.62 -7.91 -24.91
CA GLU A 175 13.17 -9.17 -25.52
C GLU A 175 11.64 -9.30 -25.50
N VAL A 176 11.00 -8.92 -24.38
CA VAL A 176 9.53 -8.85 -24.28
C VAL A 176 8.97 -7.86 -25.30
N TYR A 177 9.55 -6.67 -25.41
CA TYR A 177 9.12 -5.63 -26.35
C TYR A 177 9.25 -6.09 -27.80
N ASN A 178 10.39 -6.69 -28.17
CA ASN A 178 10.64 -7.23 -29.51
C ASN A 178 9.62 -8.34 -29.86
N ARG A 179 9.27 -9.20 -28.90
CA ARG A 179 8.28 -10.28 -29.10
C ARG A 179 6.84 -9.81 -29.11
N LEU A 180 6.49 -8.75 -28.38
CA LEU A 180 5.16 -8.15 -28.46
C LEU A 180 4.94 -7.42 -29.80
N ASN A 181 6.00 -6.84 -30.37
CA ASN A 181 5.96 -6.18 -31.67
C ASN A 181 5.93 -7.19 -32.83
N ASN A 182 6.65 -8.30 -32.70
CA ASN A 182 6.56 -9.44 -33.61
C ASN A 182 5.32 -10.28 -33.28
N LYS A 183 4.15 -9.85 -33.79
CA LYS A 183 2.79 -10.45 -33.60
C LYS A 183 2.65 -11.98 -33.77
N ALA A 184 3.72 -12.72 -34.05
CA ALA A 184 3.76 -14.18 -34.21
C ALA A 184 3.72 -14.97 -32.87
N ASP A 185 4.23 -14.43 -31.76
CA ASP A 185 4.31 -15.18 -30.48
C ASP A 185 3.11 -14.90 -29.55
N ILE A 186 1.92 -15.33 -30.00
CA ILE A 186 0.62 -15.18 -29.31
C ILE A 186 0.60 -15.76 -27.87
N LYS A 187 1.49 -16.71 -27.55
CA LYS A 187 1.55 -17.34 -26.21
C LYS A 187 2.01 -16.36 -25.12
N ILE A 188 2.90 -15.43 -25.44
CA ILE A 188 3.42 -14.40 -24.52
C ILE A 188 2.42 -13.25 -24.39
N ALA A 189 1.80 -12.84 -25.49
CA ALA A 189 0.74 -11.83 -25.51
C ALA A 189 -0.51 -12.25 -24.71
N ARG A 190 -0.88 -13.55 -24.72
CA ARG A 190 -2.00 -14.07 -23.91
C ARG A 190 -1.77 -13.93 -22.40
N PHE A 191 -0.53 -13.99 -21.92
CA PHE A 191 -0.22 -13.71 -20.51
C PHE A 191 -0.40 -12.22 -20.18
N HIS A 192 0.09 -11.31 -21.03
CA HIS A 192 -0.06 -9.85 -20.87
C HIS A 192 -1.52 -9.36 -20.95
N TYR A 193 -2.36 -9.96 -21.79
CA TYR A 193 -3.76 -9.50 -21.95
C TYR A 193 -4.71 -9.96 -20.83
N THR A 194 -4.35 -10.99 -20.06
CA THR A 194 -5.23 -11.47 -18.96
C THR A 194 -5.08 -10.69 -17.65
N SER A 195 -4.00 -9.90 -17.49
CA SER A 195 -3.82 -8.98 -16.36
C SER A 195 -4.47 -7.61 -16.60
N ASN A 196 -4.52 -7.13 -17.85
CA ASN A 196 -4.99 -5.77 -18.16
C ASN A 196 -6.49 -5.66 -18.53
N ASN A 197 -7.16 -6.75 -18.95
CA ASN A 197 -8.59 -6.72 -19.34
C ASN A 197 -9.57 -7.22 -18.25
N LYS A 198 -9.28 -6.95 -16.97
CA LYS A 198 -10.21 -7.25 -15.86
C LYS A 198 -10.33 -6.06 -14.88
N ASN A 199 -10.48 -4.87 -15.44
CA ASN A 199 -11.16 -3.77 -14.75
C ASN A 199 -12.63 -3.80 -15.16
#